data_AF-A0A183E7S3-F1
#
_entry.id   AF-A0A183E7S3-F1
#
_cell.length_a   1.000
_cell.length_b   1.000
_cell.length_c   1.000
_cell.angle_alpha   90.00
_cell.angle_beta   90.00
_cell.angle_gamma   90.00
#
_symmetry.space_group_name_H-M   'P 1'
#
loop_
_entity.id
_entity.type
_entity.pdbx_description
1 polymer ?
#
loop_
_entity_poly.entity_id
_entity_poly.type
_entity_poly.pdbx_seq_one_letter_code
_entity_poly.pdbx_strand_id
1 'polypeptide(L)'
;MHVRLWDAEGRPLHCIKSGHLNNIFSVQFLPSGQDKVILSAAGDSSVRMHSFTHSDVPYIWWSGGRVKRLAVTRADPQLFWSAAEDGIIKIKRNKQNFTGIFSGHLPITDASSRNLFRSLSVTHVGFNSLGNELIVNIGGEQIYIFNILERAHEPDALQSLQSLLANPIKNLPDVGEFMGFENTTTDVFKKERERAKIHFNNNEFTDAINTYSRAILKCEKLCGLENFQYL
;
A
#
# COMPACT_ATOMS: atom_id res chain seq x y z
N MET A 1 3.59 -11.20 29.77
CA MET A 1 4.60 -10.56 28.89
C MET A 1 5.04 -9.21 29.46
N HIS A 2 6.18 -8.67 29.03
CA HIS A 2 6.68 -7.35 29.46
C HIS A 2 7.02 -6.48 28.26
N VAL A 3 6.87 -5.17 28.40
CA VAL A 3 7.44 -4.16 27.49
C VAL A 3 8.54 -3.45 28.27
N ARG A 4 9.75 -3.39 27.72
CA ARG A 4 10.91 -2.79 28.38
C ARG A 4 11.43 -1.62 27.55
N LEU A 5 11.76 -0.53 28.21
CA LEU A 5 12.44 0.62 27.63
C LEU A 5 13.89 0.60 28.07
N TRP A 6 14.76 0.86 27.11
CA TRP A 6 16.21 0.93 27.28
C TRP A 6 16.69 2.20 26.59
N ASP A 7 17.78 2.78 27.08
CA ASP A 7 18.50 3.78 26.31
C ASP A 7 19.46 3.13 25.29
N ALA A 8 20.10 3.97 24.48
CA ALA A 8 21.03 3.52 23.45
C ALA A 8 22.28 2.87 24.05
N GLU A 9 22.62 3.21 25.29
CA GLU A 9 23.73 2.67 26.05
C GLU A 9 23.40 1.31 26.71
N GLY A 10 22.17 0.81 26.53
CA GLY A 10 21.74 -0.48 27.05
C GLY A 10 21.39 -0.47 28.54
N ARG A 11 21.13 0.69 29.13
CA ARG A 11 20.59 0.80 30.49
C ARG A 11 19.07 0.65 30.47
N PRO A 12 18.48 -0.18 31.34
CA PRO A 12 17.04 -0.32 31.42
C PRO A 12 16.43 0.92 32.06
N LEU A 13 15.56 1.61 31.33
CA LEU A 13 14.86 2.81 31.80
C LEU A 13 13.54 2.46 32.50
N HIS A 14 12.79 1.50 31.95
CA HIS A 14 11.48 1.16 32.49
C HIS A 14 11.04 -0.27 32.11
N CYS A 15 10.22 -0.90 32.95
CA CYS A 15 9.69 -2.24 32.70
C CYS A 15 8.18 -2.26 33.01
N ILE A 16 7.37 -2.44 31.97
CA ILE A 16 5.91 -2.47 32.05
C ILE A 16 5.46 -3.91 32.03
N LYS A 17 4.72 -4.32 33.06
CA LYS A 17 3.92 -5.56 33.03
C LYS A 17 2.75 -5.34 32.09
N SER A 18 2.89 -5.74 30.82
CA SER A 18 1.88 -5.45 29.79
C SER A 18 0.55 -6.17 30.02
N GLY A 19 0.57 -7.23 30.83
CA GLY A 19 -0.57 -8.09 31.12
C GLY A 19 -1.07 -8.90 29.90
N HIS A 20 -0.38 -8.82 28.76
CA HIS A 20 -0.68 -9.66 27.60
C HIS A 20 -0.45 -11.14 27.92
N LEU A 21 -1.37 -11.97 27.42
CA LEU A 21 -1.40 -13.42 27.64
C LEU A 21 -0.68 -14.20 26.53
N ASN A 22 -0.31 -13.54 25.43
CA ASN A 22 0.37 -14.14 24.30
C ASN A 22 1.44 -13.18 23.73
N ASN A 23 2.20 -13.63 22.72
CA ASN A 23 3.27 -12.86 22.10
C ASN A 23 2.83 -11.47 21.66
N ILE A 24 3.63 -10.46 22.01
CA ILE A 24 3.45 -9.08 21.57
C ILE A 24 4.08 -8.98 20.17
N PHE A 25 3.28 -8.64 19.17
CA PHE A 25 3.72 -8.54 17.77
C PHE A 25 4.08 -7.12 17.36
N SER A 26 3.52 -6.11 18.02
CA SER A 26 3.77 -4.72 17.68
C SER A 26 3.72 -3.84 18.92
N VAL A 27 4.62 -2.87 18.99
CA VAL A 27 4.62 -1.78 19.98
C VAL A 27 4.82 -0.45 19.27
N GLN A 28 4.17 0.61 19.76
CA GLN A 28 4.28 1.97 19.22
C GLN A 28 4.18 3.02 20.33
N PHE A 29 4.87 4.14 20.18
CA PHE A 29 4.59 5.34 20.99
C PHE A 29 3.35 6.05 20.45
N LEU A 30 2.48 6.51 21.35
CA LEU A 30 1.36 7.37 20.97
C LEU A 30 1.79 8.84 21.07
N PRO A 31 1.84 9.58 19.94
CA PRO A 31 2.42 10.93 19.93
C PRO A 31 1.70 11.93 20.86
N SER A 32 0.38 11.79 21.07
CA SER A 32 -0.37 12.66 21.98
C SER A 32 0.09 12.59 23.43
N GLY A 33 0.74 11.49 23.81
CA GLY A 33 1.26 11.26 25.15
C GLY A 33 2.64 11.88 25.39
N GLN A 34 3.20 12.68 24.47
CA GLN A 34 4.60 13.13 24.52
C GLN A 34 5.56 11.94 24.73
N ASP A 35 5.33 10.86 23.97
CA ASP A 35 6.06 9.59 24.07
C ASP A 35 6.00 8.90 25.45
N LYS A 36 5.13 9.36 26.36
CA LYS A 36 4.89 8.73 27.68
C LYS A 36 3.86 7.59 27.65
N VAL A 37 3.26 7.39 26.49
CA VAL A 37 2.18 6.44 26.27
C VAL A 37 2.61 5.44 25.21
N ILE A 38 2.48 4.16 25.54
CA ILE A 38 2.87 3.05 24.68
C ILE A 38 1.64 2.19 24.37
N LEU A 39 1.49 1.89 23.09
CA LEU A 39 0.56 0.90 22.59
C LEU A 39 1.28 -0.43 22.41
N SER A 40 0.65 -1.53 22.82
CA SER A 40 1.11 -2.88 22.57
C SER A 40 -0.01 -3.73 21.99
N ALA A 41 0.29 -4.50 20.95
CA ALA A 41 -0.64 -5.40 20.27
C ALA A 41 -0.10 -6.83 20.30
N ALA A 42 -0.97 -7.78 20.57
CA ALA A 42 -0.56 -9.16 20.82
C ALA A 42 -1.45 -10.22 20.20
N GLY A 43 -0.98 -11.46 20.27
CA GLY A 43 -1.70 -12.67 19.87
C GLY A 43 -2.80 -13.11 20.83
N ASP A 44 -3.07 -12.35 21.88
CA ASP A 44 -4.24 -12.51 22.75
C ASP A 44 -5.46 -11.71 22.24
N SER A 45 -5.37 -11.24 20.99
CA SER A 45 -6.39 -10.44 20.32
C SER A 45 -6.67 -9.09 20.97
N SER A 46 -5.75 -8.60 21.81
CA SER A 46 -5.89 -7.30 22.48
C SER A 46 -4.83 -6.28 22.01
N VAL A 47 -5.24 -5.02 22.00
CA VAL A 47 -4.36 -3.84 21.99
C VAL A 47 -4.48 -3.18 23.34
N ARG A 48 -3.35 -2.80 23.94
CA ARG A 48 -3.30 -2.17 25.25
C ARG A 48 -2.52 -0.88 25.21
N MET A 49 -3.02 0.12 25.92
CA MET A 49 -2.35 1.41 26.10
C MET A 49 -1.87 1.53 27.54
N HIS A 50 -0.57 1.75 27.71
CA HIS A 50 0.07 1.94 28.99
C HIS A 50 0.66 3.35 29.06
N SER A 51 0.44 4.05 30.17
CA SER A 51 1.28 5.18 30.55
C SER A 51 2.40 4.66 31.45
N PHE A 52 3.63 5.16 31.29
CA PHE A 52 4.69 4.87 32.25
C PHE A 52 4.90 5.98 33.29
N THR A 53 4.16 7.09 33.20
CA THR A 53 4.21 8.16 34.22
C THR A 53 3.21 7.94 35.35
N HIS A 54 2.08 7.29 35.06
CA HIS A 54 1.05 6.97 36.04
C HIS A 54 0.82 5.45 36.02
N SER A 55 0.70 4.85 37.21
CA SER A 55 0.38 3.44 37.37
C SER A 55 -1.12 3.19 37.14
N ASP A 56 -1.62 3.62 35.99
CA ASP A 56 -3.02 3.45 35.61
C ASP A 56 -3.26 2.04 35.05
N VAL A 57 -4.48 1.54 35.28
CA VAL A 57 -4.97 0.33 34.61
C VAL A 57 -4.89 0.57 33.11
N PRO A 58 -4.30 -0.34 32.32
CA PRO A 58 -4.17 -0.12 30.88
C PRO A 58 -5.54 -0.05 30.23
N TYR A 59 -5.69 0.83 29.23
CA TYR A 59 -6.85 0.77 28.35
C TYR A 59 -6.70 -0.42 27.43
N ILE A 60 -7.73 -1.25 27.32
CA ILE A 60 -7.72 -2.48 26.56
C ILE A 60 -8.79 -2.41 25.49
N TRP A 61 -8.42 -2.80 24.28
CA TRP A 61 -9.37 -2.99 23.19
C TRP A 61 -9.17 -4.34 22.54
N TRP A 62 -10.27 -4.99 22.19
CA TRP A 62 -10.28 -6.33 21.62
C TRP A 62 -10.52 -6.32 20.12
N SER A 63 -9.92 -7.28 19.44
CA SER A 63 -10.11 -7.60 18.02
C SER A 63 -10.58 -9.05 17.87
N GLY A 64 -11.18 -9.40 16.73
CA GLY A 64 -11.70 -10.74 16.44
C GLY A 64 -10.60 -11.77 16.10
N GLY A 65 -9.33 -11.41 16.27
CA GLY A 65 -8.18 -12.26 15.97
C GLY A 65 -6.88 -11.62 16.45
N ARG A 66 -5.76 -12.34 16.27
CA ARG A 66 -4.44 -11.88 16.72
C ARG A 66 -4.10 -10.55 16.06
N VAL A 67 -3.65 -9.57 16.85
CA VAL A 67 -3.31 -8.24 16.33
C VAL A 67 -1.83 -8.25 15.93
N LYS A 68 -1.56 -8.09 14.64
CA LYS A 68 -0.21 -8.24 14.07
C LYS A 68 0.58 -6.95 14.03
N ARG A 69 -0.09 -5.83 13.79
CA ARG A 69 0.56 -4.56 13.50
C ARG A 69 -0.22 -3.38 14.07
N LEU A 70 0.51 -2.38 14.54
CA LEU A 70 0.01 -1.06 14.91
C LEU A 70 0.62 0.00 14.01
N ALA A 71 -0.17 1.00 13.64
CA ALA A 71 0.30 2.22 12.97
C ALA A 71 -0.20 3.45 13.73
N VAL A 72 0.67 4.46 13.85
CA VAL A 72 0.41 5.75 14.49
C VAL A 72 0.80 6.85 13.52
N THR A 73 0.07 7.97 13.57
CA THR A 73 0.38 9.15 12.74
C THR A 73 0.70 10.33 13.63
N ARG A 74 1.61 11.21 13.17
CA ARG A 74 1.87 12.49 13.83
C ARG A 74 0.90 13.58 13.39
N ALA A 75 0.21 13.40 12.25
CA ALA A 75 -0.77 14.35 11.75
C ALA A 75 -2.03 14.42 12.63
N ASP A 76 -2.42 13.29 13.23
CA ASP A 76 -3.39 13.22 14.33
C ASP A 76 -2.78 12.41 15.49
N PRO A 77 -2.12 13.08 16.45
CA PRO A 77 -1.38 12.43 17.54
C PRO A 77 -2.18 11.46 18.42
N GLN A 78 -3.52 11.54 18.39
CA GLN A 78 -4.41 10.67 19.17
C GLN A 78 -4.88 9.45 18.38
N LEU A 79 -4.59 9.41 17.08
CA LEU A 79 -5.09 8.41 16.14
C LEU A 79 -4.09 7.25 16.01
N PHE A 80 -4.61 6.03 16.15
CA PHE A 80 -3.85 4.83 15.87
C PHE A 80 -4.73 3.74 15.25
N TRP A 81 -4.05 2.80 14.61
CA TRP A 81 -4.65 1.78 13.77
C TRP A 81 -4.12 0.41 14.18
N SER A 82 -5.00 -0.59 14.17
CA SER A 82 -4.62 -1.97 14.44
C SER A 82 -5.02 -2.91 13.30
N ALA A 83 -4.07 -3.70 12.84
CA ALA A 83 -4.26 -4.79 11.89
C ALA A 83 -4.42 -6.13 12.63
N ALA A 84 -5.53 -6.83 12.39
CA ALA A 84 -5.81 -8.11 13.01
C ALA A 84 -6.19 -9.20 11.99
N GLU A 85 -6.19 -10.44 12.46
CA GLU A 85 -6.52 -11.62 11.66
C GLU A 85 -7.99 -11.73 11.27
N ASP A 86 -8.86 -10.93 11.88
CA ASP A 86 -10.28 -10.85 11.54
C ASP A 86 -10.55 -10.11 10.21
N GLY A 87 -9.51 -9.59 9.56
CA GLY A 87 -9.63 -8.80 8.35
C GLY A 87 -10.11 -7.38 8.60
N ILE A 88 -10.29 -6.99 9.87
CA ILE A 88 -10.80 -5.68 10.26
C ILE A 88 -9.63 -4.77 10.60
N ILE A 89 -9.62 -3.63 9.94
CA ILE A 89 -8.72 -2.54 10.28
C ILE A 89 -9.48 -1.63 11.25
N LYS A 90 -9.05 -1.59 12.52
CA LYS A 90 -9.71 -0.76 13.54
C LYS A 90 -8.99 0.57 13.72
N ILE A 91 -9.76 1.65 13.64
CA ILE A 91 -9.35 3.02 13.97
C ILE A 91 -9.69 3.30 15.41
N LYS A 92 -8.75 3.92 16.13
CA LYS A 92 -8.97 4.41 17.49
C LYS A 92 -8.39 5.80 17.63
N ARG A 93 -9.23 6.71 18.15
CA ARG A 93 -8.81 8.04 18.57
C ARG A 93 -8.92 8.10 20.09
N ASN A 94 -7.78 8.11 20.78
CA ASN A 94 -7.72 8.21 22.25
C ASN A 94 -8.55 7.09 22.95
N LYS A 95 -9.15 7.39 24.12
CA LYS A 95 -10.06 6.52 24.89
C LYS A 95 -11.46 6.36 24.28
N GLN A 96 -11.74 7.00 23.14
CA GLN A 96 -13.09 7.05 22.55
C GLN A 96 -13.31 6.01 21.43
N ASN A 97 -14.56 5.96 20.96
CA ASN A 97 -15.15 4.86 20.20
C ASN A 97 -14.50 4.54 18.85
N PHE A 98 -14.71 3.28 18.47
CA PHE A 98 -14.14 2.58 17.33
C PHE A 98 -14.88 2.91 16.03
N THR A 99 -14.14 2.98 14.93
CA THR A 99 -14.66 2.76 13.58
C THR A 99 -13.82 1.67 12.91
N GLY A 100 -14.48 0.68 12.31
CA GLY A 100 -13.82 -0.35 11.51
C GLY A 100 -13.88 0.02 10.04
N ILE A 101 -12.76 -0.07 9.33
CA ILE A 101 -12.76 0.02 7.87
C ILE A 101 -12.75 -1.39 7.28
N PHE A 102 -13.57 -1.57 6.24
CA PHE A 102 -13.66 -2.78 5.45
C PHE A 102 -13.36 -2.47 3.98
N SER A 103 -12.59 -3.32 3.32
CA SER A 103 -12.48 -3.27 1.85
C SER A 103 -13.79 -3.82 1.27
N GLY A 104 -14.66 -2.96 0.71
CA GLY A 104 -16.02 -3.34 0.32
C GLY A 104 -16.18 -4.46 -0.73
N HIS A 105 -15.11 -4.82 -1.45
CA HIS A 105 -15.09 -5.94 -2.41
C HIS A 105 -14.53 -7.24 -1.81
N LEU A 106 -14.00 -7.21 -0.58
CA LEU A 106 -13.65 -8.42 0.15
C LEU A 106 -14.91 -8.94 0.84
N PRO A 107 -15.24 -10.24 0.71
CA PRO A 107 -16.42 -10.80 1.33
C PRO A 107 -16.32 -10.64 2.85
N ILE A 108 -17.30 -9.95 3.43
CA ILE A 108 -17.45 -9.86 4.88
C ILE A 108 -17.88 -11.24 5.36
N THR A 109 -17.09 -11.86 6.23
CA THR A 109 -17.51 -13.07 6.92
C THR A 109 -18.60 -12.72 7.90
N ASP A 110 -19.85 -12.89 7.49
CA ASP A 110 -20.98 -12.95 8.41
C ASP A 110 -20.94 -14.30 9.13
N ALA A 111 -21.02 -14.29 10.46
CA ALA A 111 -21.11 -15.49 11.29
C ALA A 111 -22.37 -16.32 10.98
N SER A 112 -23.35 -15.73 10.28
CA SER A 112 -24.58 -16.40 9.80
C SER A 112 -24.44 -17.05 8.41
N SER A 113 -23.37 -16.77 7.67
CA SER A 113 -23.16 -17.28 6.30
C SER A 113 -22.76 -18.75 6.30
N ARG A 114 -23.52 -19.58 5.57
CA ARG A 114 -23.21 -21.01 5.33
C ARG A 114 -21.90 -21.22 4.54
N ASN A 115 -21.42 -20.19 3.86
CA ASN A 115 -20.13 -20.20 3.19
C ASN A 115 -19.11 -19.47 4.07
N LEU A 116 -18.18 -20.21 4.70
CA LEU A 116 -16.99 -19.66 5.32
C LEU A 116 -16.08 -19.09 4.23
N PHE A 117 -16.36 -17.87 3.77
CA PHE A 117 -15.36 -17.12 3.03
C PHE A 117 -14.13 -16.95 3.94
N ARG A 118 -12.94 -17.13 3.37
CA ARG A 118 -11.69 -17.03 4.13
C ARG A 118 -11.55 -15.60 4.64
N SER A 119 -11.63 -15.38 5.96
CA SER A 119 -11.23 -14.11 6.55
C SER A 119 -9.76 -13.88 6.21
N LEU A 120 -9.50 -12.78 5.50
CA LEU A 120 -8.17 -12.43 5.04
C LEU A 120 -7.49 -11.62 6.14
N SER A 121 -6.41 -12.15 6.70
CA SER A 121 -5.70 -11.49 7.80
C SER A 121 -5.10 -10.17 7.34
N VAL A 122 -5.35 -9.07 8.06
CA VAL A 122 -4.56 -7.85 7.86
C VAL A 122 -3.17 -8.08 8.45
N THR A 123 -2.15 -8.11 7.60
CA THR A 123 -0.77 -8.44 8.02
C THR A 123 0.07 -7.19 8.23
N HIS A 124 -0.27 -6.09 7.55
CA HIS A 124 0.47 -4.83 7.66
C HIS A 124 -0.46 -3.63 7.54
N VAL A 125 -0.17 -2.60 8.34
CA VAL A 125 -0.72 -1.24 8.24
C VAL A 125 0.43 -0.25 8.46
N GLY A 126 0.42 0.84 7.72
CA GLY A 126 1.41 1.91 7.84
C GLY A 126 0.86 3.23 7.31
N PHE A 127 1.30 4.34 7.89
CA PHE A 127 0.98 5.66 7.36
C PHE A 127 2.05 6.10 6.37
N ASN A 128 1.67 6.92 5.39
CA ASN A 128 2.64 7.69 4.63
C ASN A 128 3.35 8.73 5.52
N SER A 129 4.37 9.41 4.99
CA SER A 129 5.16 10.40 5.74
C SER A 129 4.32 11.58 6.25
N LEU A 130 3.27 11.95 5.52
CA LEU A 130 2.35 13.03 5.87
C LEU A 130 1.30 12.60 6.89
N GLY A 131 1.05 11.29 7.04
CA GLY A 131 0.09 10.76 7.98
C GLY A 131 -1.38 10.85 7.56
N ASN A 132 -1.66 11.21 6.30
CA ASN A 132 -3.01 11.32 5.74
C ASN A 132 -3.46 10.07 4.97
N GLU A 133 -2.53 9.26 4.46
CA GLU A 133 -2.85 8.00 3.79
C GLU A 133 -2.37 6.80 4.62
N LEU A 134 -3.18 5.74 4.59
CA LEU A 134 -2.87 4.46 5.22
C LEU A 134 -2.69 3.38 4.14
N ILE A 135 -1.49 2.79 4.08
CA ILE A 135 -1.23 1.60 3.28
C ILE A 135 -1.51 0.35 4.10
N VAL A 136 -2.23 -0.60 3.50
CA VAL A 136 -2.72 -1.79 4.19
C VAL A 136 -2.54 -3.03 3.33
N ASN A 137 -1.84 -4.03 3.89
CA ASN A 137 -1.76 -5.36 3.30
C ASN A 137 -2.79 -6.27 3.99
N ILE A 138 -3.84 -6.61 3.27
CA ILE A 138 -4.82 -7.62 3.69
C ILE A 138 -4.45 -8.91 2.96
N GLY A 139 -4.18 -9.97 3.73
CA GLY A 139 -3.63 -11.23 3.27
C GLY A 139 -4.39 -11.76 2.06
N GLY A 140 -3.78 -11.62 0.88
CA GLY A 140 -4.40 -11.78 -0.43
C GLY A 140 -3.45 -11.17 -1.47
N GLU A 141 -3.96 -10.92 -2.69
CA GLU A 141 -3.14 -10.38 -3.78
C GLU A 141 -3.09 -8.84 -3.81
N GLN A 142 -3.92 -8.15 -3.01
CA GLN A 142 -4.13 -6.69 -3.14
C GLN A 142 -3.61 -5.91 -1.94
N ILE A 143 -3.02 -4.75 -2.23
CA ILE A 143 -2.64 -3.73 -1.25
C ILE A 143 -3.64 -2.57 -1.37
N TYR A 144 -4.13 -2.08 -0.24
CA TYR A 144 -5.07 -0.96 -0.19
C TYR A 144 -4.37 0.31 0.29
N ILE A 145 -4.78 1.43 -0.28
CA ILE A 145 -4.41 2.77 0.18
C ILE A 145 -5.71 3.48 0.54
N PHE A 146 -5.84 3.90 1.80
CA PHE A 146 -7.00 4.64 2.28
C PHE A 146 -6.59 6.08 2.57
N ASN A 147 -7.34 7.05 2.05
CA ASN A 147 -7.24 8.44 2.49
C ASN A 147 -8.02 8.59 3.80
N ILE A 148 -7.33 8.97 4.87
CA ILE A 148 -7.86 8.99 6.24
C ILE A 148 -8.14 10.42 6.72
N LEU A 149 -7.38 11.40 6.24
CA LEU A 149 -7.50 12.79 6.65
C LEU A 149 -7.91 13.62 5.44
N GLU A 150 -9.02 14.34 5.53
CA GLU A 150 -9.47 15.30 4.50
C GLU A 150 -8.48 16.46 4.38
N ARG A 151 -7.38 16.23 3.67
CA ARG A 151 -6.47 17.26 3.16
C ARG A 151 -6.37 17.07 1.65
N ALA A 152 -7.48 17.33 0.97
CA ALA A 152 -7.72 17.00 -0.45
C ALA A 152 -6.89 17.80 -1.47
N HIS A 153 -5.80 18.46 -1.08
CA HIS A 153 -5.10 19.43 -1.94
C HIS A 153 -3.57 19.31 -1.99
N GLU A 154 -2.95 18.32 -1.37
CA GLU A 154 -1.50 18.11 -1.50
C GLU A 154 -1.21 16.84 -2.33
N PRO A 155 -0.14 16.81 -3.15
CA PRO A 155 0.12 15.71 -4.05
C PRO A 155 0.44 14.43 -3.25
N ASP A 156 -0.56 13.56 -3.21
CA ASP A 156 -0.63 12.33 -2.41
C ASP A 156 0.11 11.15 -3.06
N ALA A 157 0.36 10.06 -2.31
CA ALA A 157 0.93 8.84 -2.89
C ALA A 157 -0.02 8.24 -3.93
N LEU A 158 -1.33 8.29 -3.70
CA LEU A 158 -2.32 7.87 -4.69
C LEU A 158 -2.25 8.70 -5.97
N GLN A 159 -2.13 10.03 -5.86
CA GLN A 159 -2.02 10.91 -7.02
C GLN A 159 -0.68 10.71 -7.74
N SER A 160 0.40 10.52 -6.99
CA SER A 160 1.72 10.17 -7.54
C SER A 160 1.66 8.84 -8.29
N LEU A 161 1.04 7.81 -7.70
CA LEU A 161 0.88 6.48 -8.29
C LEU A 161 -0.04 6.54 -9.52
N GLN A 162 -1.13 7.29 -9.46
CA GLN A 162 -1.99 7.55 -10.62
C GLN A 162 -1.25 8.30 -11.72
N SER A 163 -0.43 9.29 -11.39
CA SER A 163 0.38 10.02 -12.37
C SER A 163 1.47 9.14 -12.99
N LEU A 164 2.08 8.24 -12.21
CA LEU A 164 3.06 7.26 -12.67
C LEU A 164 2.42 6.20 -13.57
N LEU A 165 1.26 5.68 -13.18
CA LEU A 165 0.48 4.73 -13.99
C LEU A 165 -0.06 5.39 -15.26
N ALA A 166 -0.46 6.66 -15.19
CA ALA A 166 -0.94 7.43 -16.33
C ALA A 166 0.19 7.85 -17.28
N ASN A 167 1.43 8.02 -16.79
CA ASN A 167 2.58 8.46 -17.59
C ASN A 167 3.86 7.67 -17.30
N PRO A 168 4.00 6.42 -17.80
CA PRO A 168 5.16 5.58 -17.56
C PRO A 168 6.49 6.14 -18.10
N ILE A 169 6.42 7.11 -19.03
CA ILE A 169 7.53 7.52 -19.90
C ILE A 169 8.36 8.69 -19.31
N LYS A 170 7.81 9.46 -18.36
CA LYS A 170 8.48 10.68 -17.84
C LYS A 170 9.68 10.45 -16.90
N ASN A 171 9.97 9.20 -16.51
CA ASN A 171 11.09 8.87 -15.63
C ASN A 171 12.33 8.32 -16.39
N LEU A 172 12.33 8.36 -17.72
CA LEU A 172 13.55 8.18 -18.49
C LEU A 172 14.35 9.51 -18.47
N PRO A 173 15.69 9.46 -18.33
CA PRO A 173 16.52 10.67 -18.30
C PRO A 173 16.25 11.52 -19.55
N ASP A 174 16.19 12.83 -19.32
CA ASP A 174 15.88 13.88 -20.29
C ASP A 174 16.69 13.71 -21.60
N VAL A 175 16.03 13.14 -22.61
CA VAL A 175 16.45 13.25 -23.99
C VAL A 175 15.41 14.14 -24.66
N GLY A 176 15.75 15.43 -24.70
CA GLY A 176 15.16 16.55 -25.47
C GLY A 176 13.78 16.36 -26.11
N GLU A 177 12.88 17.31 -25.81
CA GLU A 177 11.58 17.56 -26.43
C GLU A 177 11.32 16.86 -27.77
N PHE A 178 10.59 15.75 -27.74
CA PHE A 178 9.92 15.23 -28.92
C PHE A 178 8.53 15.85 -29.03
N MET A 179 8.36 16.74 -30.01
CA MET A 179 7.05 17.23 -30.44
C MET A 179 6.15 16.05 -30.80
N GLY A 180 4.91 16.09 -30.34
CA GLY A 180 3.95 15.00 -30.42
C GLY A 180 3.77 14.47 -31.84
N PHE A 181 3.84 13.15 -31.99
CA PHE A 181 3.40 12.47 -33.20
C PHE A 181 1.87 12.44 -33.22
N GLU A 182 1.26 13.01 -34.26
CA GLU A 182 -0.08 12.61 -34.65
C GLU A 182 -0.09 11.09 -34.90
N ASN A 183 -1.03 10.40 -34.27
CA ASN A 183 -1.20 8.95 -34.35
C ASN A 183 -1.71 8.50 -35.72
N THR A 184 -0.93 8.68 -36.78
CA THR A 184 -1.18 8.08 -38.08
C THR A 184 -0.19 6.94 -38.30
N THR A 185 -0.67 5.72 -38.09
CA THR A 185 0.09 4.50 -38.36
C THR A 185 0.41 4.44 -39.86
N THR A 186 1.69 4.49 -40.24
CA THR A 186 2.12 4.42 -41.64
C THR A 186 1.72 3.09 -42.28
N ASP A 187 1.38 3.11 -43.57
CA ASP A 187 0.95 1.90 -44.28
C ASP A 187 2.08 0.84 -44.38
N VAL A 188 3.33 1.30 -44.32
CA VAL A 188 4.51 0.45 -44.21
C VAL A 188 4.48 -0.36 -42.89
N PHE A 189 4.16 0.28 -41.77
CA PHE A 189 4.05 -0.41 -40.48
C PHE A 189 2.88 -1.40 -40.44
N LYS A 190 1.73 -1.03 -41.03
CA LYS A 190 0.57 -1.94 -41.15
C LYS A 190 0.94 -3.20 -41.93
N LYS A 191 1.64 -3.07 -43.06
CA LYS A 191 2.05 -4.20 -43.89
C LYS A 191 3.03 -5.13 -43.18
N GLU A 192 4.02 -4.57 -42.47
CA GLU A 192 4.98 -5.35 -41.70
C GLU A 192 4.34 -6.07 -40.50
N ARG A 193 3.36 -5.43 -39.84
CA ARG A 193 2.55 -6.04 -38.77
C ARG A 193 1.77 -7.24 -39.27
N GLU A 194 1.10 -7.13 -40.42
CA GLU A 194 0.35 -8.26 -40.98
C GLU A 194 1.29 -9.40 -41.41
N ARG A 195 2.50 -9.10 -41.93
CA ARG A 195 3.50 -10.14 -42.22
C ARG A 195 3.95 -10.88 -40.97
N ALA A 196 4.16 -10.17 -39.86
CA ALA A 196 4.54 -10.78 -38.59
C ALA A 196 3.42 -11.66 -38.00
N LYS A 197 2.15 -11.28 -38.19
CA LYS A 197 0.99 -12.12 -37.81
C LYS A 197 0.92 -13.41 -38.62
N ILE A 198 1.27 -13.38 -39.90
CA ILE A 198 1.32 -14.59 -40.74
C ILE A 198 2.36 -15.58 -40.19
N HIS A 199 3.59 -15.11 -39.89
CA HIS A 199 4.62 -15.96 -39.27
C HIS A 199 4.16 -16.51 -37.91
N PHE A 200 3.49 -15.70 -37.09
CA PHE A 200 2.95 -16.14 -35.81
C PHE A 200 1.90 -17.26 -35.98
N ASN A 201 0.97 -17.10 -36.92
CA ASN A 201 -0.07 -18.10 -37.19
C ASN A 201 0.50 -19.39 -37.79
N ASN A 202 1.66 -19.32 -38.44
CA ASN A 202 2.39 -20.47 -38.96
C ASN A 202 3.30 -21.14 -37.92
N ASN A 203 3.27 -20.70 -36.64
CA ASN A 203 4.16 -21.13 -35.56
C ASN A 203 5.66 -20.83 -35.78
N GLU A 204 5.99 -19.91 -36.69
CA GLU A 204 7.35 -19.45 -36.97
C GLU A 204 7.71 -18.29 -36.03
N PHE A 205 7.78 -18.58 -34.73
CA PHE A 205 7.86 -17.54 -33.69
C PHE A 205 9.11 -16.68 -33.76
N THR A 206 10.26 -17.26 -34.10
CA THR A 206 11.54 -16.54 -34.24
C THR A 206 11.46 -15.50 -35.36
N ASP A 207 10.84 -15.85 -36.49
CA ASP A 207 10.68 -14.95 -37.63
C ASP A 207 9.61 -13.89 -37.38
N ALA A 208 8.55 -14.24 -36.64
CA ALA A 208 7.56 -13.28 -36.17
C ALA A 208 8.21 -12.22 -35.27
N ILE A 209 9.00 -12.64 -34.27
CA ILE A 209 9.70 -11.74 -33.35
C ILE A 209 10.68 -10.86 -34.12
N ASN A 210 11.53 -11.44 -34.97
CA ASN A 210 12.48 -10.68 -35.78
C ASN A 210 11.80 -9.65 -36.69
N THR A 211 10.64 -10.01 -37.25
CA THR A 211 9.86 -9.10 -38.11
C THR A 211 9.26 -7.96 -37.28
N TYR A 212 8.69 -8.23 -36.10
CA TYR A 212 8.21 -7.19 -35.19
C TYR A 212 9.34 -6.25 -34.74
N SER A 213 10.46 -6.79 -34.27
CA SER A 213 11.61 -6.01 -33.82
C SER A 213 12.17 -5.13 -34.95
N ARG A 214 12.25 -5.66 -36.18
CA ARG A 214 12.69 -4.88 -37.34
C ARG A 214 11.69 -3.79 -37.71
N ALA A 215 10.38 -4.06 -37.63
CA ALA A 215 9.34 -3.08 -37.91
C ALA A 215 9.38 -1.91 -36.91
N ILE A 216 9.60 -2.20 -35.62
CA ILE A 216 9.74 -1.20 -34.55
C ILE A 216 10.99 -0.34 -34.79
N LEU A 217 12.15 -0.96 -35.07
CA LEU A 217 13.40 -0.24 -35.37
C LEU A 217 13.31 0.65 -36.63
N LYS A 218 12.52 0.23 -37.62
CA LYS A 218 12.26 1.05 -38.82
C LYS A 218 11.28 2.17 -38.55
N CYS A 219 10.29 1.95 -37.69
CA CYS A 219 9.33 2.97 -37.26
C CYS A 219 10.08 4.15 -36.61
N GLU A 220 11.03 3.86 -35.71
CA GLU A 220 11.89 4.88 -35.09
C GLU A 220 12.72 5.68 -36.11
N LYS A 221 13.12 5.08 -37.24
CA LYS A 221 13.86 5.77 -38.32
C LYS A 221 12.98 6.56 -39.28
N LEU A 222 11.69 6.24 -39.39
CA LEU A 222 10.76 6.83 -40.36
C LEU A 222 9.79 7.85 -39.73
N CYS A 223 9.74 7.90 -38.40
CA CYS A 223 9.10 8.95 -37.63
C CYS A 223 9.68 10.33 -37.99
N GLY A 224 9.05 10.99 -38.98
CA GLY A 224 9.34 12.38 -39.38
C GLY A 224 9.82 12.62 -40.82
N LEU A 225 9.91 11.61 -41.70
CA LEU A 225 10.53 11.78 -43.04
C LEU A 225 9.65 11.47 -44.27
N GLU A 226 8.36 11.15 -44.14
CA GLU A 226 7.54 10.74 -45.29
C GLU A 226 6.78 11.88 -46.03
N ASN A 227 7.08 13.16 -45.78
CA ASN A 227 6.38 14.29 -46.43
C ASN A 227 7.12 15.01 -47.57
N PHE A 228 8.18 14.43 -48.15
CA PHE A 228 8.80 15.01 -49.34
C PHE A 228 9.02 13.97 -50.43
N GLN A 229 7.98 13.66 -51.19
CA GLN A 229 8.12 13.22 -52.59
C GLN A 229 6.77 13.20 -53.32
N TYR A 230 6.20 14.37 -53.57
CA TYR A 230 5.36 14.65 -54.75
C TYR A 230 5.43 16.16 -55.05
N LEU A 231 6.48 16.55 -55.80
CA LEU A 231 6.53 17.71 -56.68
C LEU A 231 7.10 17.22 -58.02
#